data_AF-A0A136JBG6-F1
#
_entry.id   AF-A0A136JBG6-F1
#
_cell.length_a   1.000
_cell.length_b   1.000
_cell.length_c   1.000
_cell.angle_alpha   90.00
_cell.angle_beta   90.00
_cell.angle_gamma   90.00
#
_symmetry.space_group_name_H-M   'P 1'
#
loop_
_entity.id
_entity.type
_entity.pdbx_description
1 polymer ?
#
loop_
_entity_poly.entity_id
_entity_poly.type
_entity_poly.pdbx_seq_one_letter_code
_entity_poly.pdbx_strand_id
1 'polypeptide(L)'
;MPNILNGASVELAKSYVLMTDLAEAQERACANIDRCQSNPSWSGPASRLEYENLDWQDGSVGSFGAKAGARIWDLVVLSDCTYNVDVFPLLVTTLSAIHAQNCNLVEAGFQDSSKFATKVLMSTKPRHDSERALFERLAAQGWVHHLESSIPMLKMNEEDEAVEIYSITKCGPASKADASA
;
A
#
# COMPACT_ATOMS: atom_id res chain seq x y z
N MET A 1 24.50 -22.74 -8.03
CA MET A 1 23.40 -22.12 -7.28
C MET A 1 22.62 -21.25 -8.25
N PRO A 2 21.30 -21.40 -8.40
CA PRO A 2 20.54 -20.57 -9.33
C PRO A 2 20.44 -19.14 -8.81
N ASN A 3 20.73 -18.19 -9.68
CA ASN A 3 20.75 -16.75 -9.42
C ASN A 3 19.30 -16.22 -9.50
N ILE A 4 18.69 -15.89 -8.35
CA ILE A 4 17.26 -15.54 -8.24
C ILE A 4 16.97 -14.05 -8.57
N LEU A 5 17.98 -13.23 -8.85
CA LEU A 5 17.79 -11.79 -9.04
C LEU A 5 18.06 -11.37 -10.49
N ASN A 6 17.20 -11.80 -11.41
CA ASN A 6 17.14 -11.27 -12.78
C ASN A 6 15.86 -10.44 -13.02
N GLY A 7 15.34 -9.82 -11.96
CA GLY A 7 14.36 -8.73 -12.10
C GLY A 7 15.12 -7.43 -12.33
N ALA A 8 14.81 -6.72 -13.41
CA ALA A 8 15.32 -5.37 -13.60
C ALA A 8 14.96 -4.54 -12.36
N SER A 9 15.97 -4.09 -11.60
CA SER A 9 15.76 -3.21 -10.46
C SER A 9 15.24 -1.88 -10.99
N VAL A 10 13.97 -1.57 -10.72
CA VAL A 10 13.41 -0.25 -10.99
C VAL A 10 13.88 0.67 -9.87
N GLU A 11 14.77 1.60 -10.19
CA GLU A 11 15.15 2.67 -9.28
C GLU A 11 14.05 3.73 -9.29
N LEU A 12 13.36 3.92 -8.16
CA LEU A 12 12.37 4.98 -8.01
C LEU A 12 13.11 6.31 -7.82
N ALA A 13 13.46 6.96 -8.94
CA ALA A 13 14.13 8.24 -8.92
C ALA A 13 13.20 9.33 -8.33
N LYS A 14 13.43 9.70 -7.06
CA LYS A 14 12.70 10.73 -6.27
C LYS A 14 11.28 10.31 -5.84
N SER A 15 11.21 9.46 -4.82
CA SER A 15 9.93 9.04 -4.22
C SER A 15 9.43 10.04 -3.16
N TYR A 16 8.13 10.25 -3.08
CA TYR A 16 7.51 10.87 -1.90
C TYR A 16 6.83 9.78 -1.10
N VAL A 17 7.31 9.55 0.12
CA VAL A 17 6.77 8.53 1.01
C VAL A 17 6.10 9.23 2.19
N LEU A 18 4.82 8.96 2.39
CA LEU A 18 4.10 9.34 3.59
C LEU A 18 3.86 8.09 4.42
N MET A 19 4.50 8.05 5.58
CA MET A 19 4.23 7.06 6.61
C MET A 19 2.97 7.48 7.36
N THR A 20 2.09 6.52 7.63
CA THR A 20 0.87 6.77 8.39
C THR A 20 0.63 5.68 9.40
N ASP A 21 0.13 6.06 10.57
CA ASP A 21 -0.27 5.14 11.63
C ASP A 21 -1.25 5.86 12.58
N LEU A 22 -1.66 5.20 13.66
CA LEU A 22 -2.41 5.81 14.74
C LEU A 22 -1.52 6.80 15.53
N ALA A 23 -2.16 7.69 16.30
CA ALA A 23 -1.48 8.75 17.03
C ALA A 23 -0.42 8.22 18.02
N GLU A 24 -0.65 7.04 18.59
CA GLU A 24 0.23 6.37 19.53
C GLU A 24 1.58 5.99 18.91
N ALA A 25 1.63 5.75 17.61
CA ALA A 25 2.85 5.36 16.90
C ALA A 25 3.68 6.56 16.40
N GLN A 26 3.12 7.78 16.42
CA GLN A 26 3.72 8.98 15.86
C GLN A 26 5.12 9.27 16.38
N GLU A 27 5.33 9.24 17.70
CA GLU A 27 6.63 9.56 18.29
C GLU A 27 7.72 8.62 17.76
N ARG A 28 7.42 7.32 17.73
CA ARG A 28 8.35 6.29 17.27
C ARG A 28 8.61 6.41 15.76
N ALA A 29 7.56 6.65 14.98
CA ALA A 29 7.68 6.81 13.53
C ALA A 29 8.57 8.01 13.18
N CYS A 30 8.32 9.17 13.78
CA CYS A 30 9.12 10.38 13.57
C CYS A 30 10.59 10.17 13.96
N ALA A 31 10.86 9.58 15.13
CA ALA A 31 12.24 9.30 15.56
C ALA A 31 13.01 8.37 14.60
N ASN A 32 12.32 7.40 13.98
CA ASN A 32 12.91 6.53 12.97
C ASN A 32 13.16 7.27 11.65
N ILE A 33 12.22 8.13 11.21
CA ILE A 33 12.38 8.98 10.02
C ILE A 33 13.60 9.89 10.18
N ASP A 34 13.75 10.56 11.32
CA ASP A 34 14.89 11.44 11.62
C ASP A 34 16.22 10.67 11.55
N ARG A 35 16.25 9.44 12.08
CA ARG A 35 17.43 8.57 12.01
C ARG A 35 17.75 8.14 10.59
N CYS A 36 16.75 7.82 9.77
CA CYS A 36 16.94 7.46 8.37
C CYS A 36 17.46 8.65 7.55
N GLN A 37 16.89 9.83 7.76
CA GLN A 37 17.24 11.05 7.01
C GLN A 37 18.60 11.62 7.44
N SER A 38 19.01 11.44 8.68
CA SER A 38 20.34 11.84 9.17
C SER A 38 21.47 10.90 8.74
N ASN A 39 21.17 9.72 8.18
CA ASN A 39 22.18 8.76 7.74
C ASN A 39 22.53 8.94 6.24
N PRO A 40 23.77 9.37 5.91
CA PRO A 40 24.25 9.54 4.53
C PRO A 40 24.16 8.26 3.67
N SER A 41 24.24 7.09 4.32
CA SER A 41 24.20 5.78 3.65
C SER A 41 22.79 5.38 3.22
N TRP A 42 21.75 5.95 3.87
CA TRP A 42 20.35 5.71 3.53
C TRP A 42 19.76 6.81 2.65
N SER A 43 20.46 7.94 2.53
CA SER A 43 20.11 9.03 1.62
C SER A 43 20.55 8.69 0.19
N GLY A 44 19.94 7.63 -0.36
CA GLY A 44 19.80 7.47 -1.80
C GLY A 44 19.03 8.64 -2.42
N PRO A 45 18.91 8.73 -3.75
CA PRO A 45 18.45 9.93 -4.45
C PRO A 45 17.11 10.46 -3.91
N ALA A 46 17.19 11.58 -3.17
CA ALA A 46 16.15 12.54 -2.83
C ALA A 46 14.72 12.00 -2.67
N SER A 47 14.52 11.00 -1.80
CA SER A 47 13.17 10.57 -1.42
C SER A 47 12.70 11.35 -0.19
N ARG A 48 11.60 12.11 -0.33
CA ARG A 48 11.01 12.88 0.77
C ARG A 48 10.18 11.93 1.63
N LEU A 49 10.58 11.73 2.87
CA LEU A 49 9.90 10.87 3.83
C LEU A 49 9.22 11.75 4.88
N GLU A 50 7.91 11.59 5.04
CA GLU A 50 7.11 12.33 6.02
C GLU A 50 6.18 11.41 6.80
N TYR A 51 5.57 11.97 7.84
CA TYR A 51 4.57 11.30 8.64
C TYR A 51 3.28 12.14 8.77
N GLU A 52 2.14 11.46 8.83
CA GLU A 52 0.82 11.97 9.23
C GLU A 52 0.01 10.87 9.90
N ASN A 53 -0.78 11.18 10.94
CA ASN A 53 -1.69 10.19 11.50
C ASN A 53 -2.81 9.86 10.51
N LEU A 54 -3.14 8.58 10.38
CA LEU A 54 -4.30 8.12 9.61
C LEU A 54 -4.97 6.96 10.36
N ASP A 55 -6.09 7.26 11.00
CA ASP A 55 -7.01 6.23 11.45
C ASP A 55 -7.83 5.73 10.26
N TRP A 56 -7.95 4.42 10.10
CA TRP A 56 -8.79 3.85 9.05
C TRP A 56 -10.28 4.12 9.27
N GLN A 57 -10.74 4.41 10.49
CA GLN A 57 -12.08 4.95 10.70
C GLN A 57 -12.27 6.26 9.94
N ASP A 58 -11.36 7.23 10.10
CA ASP A 58 -11.40 8.50 9.38
C ASP A 58 -11.15 8.33 7.88
N GLY A 59 -10.15 7.52 7.53
CA GLY A 59 -9.81 7.21 6.15
C GLY A 59 -10.96 6.50 5.40
N SER A 60 -11.77 5.68 6.07
CA SER A 60 -12.92 4.98 5.47
C SER A 60 -14.02 5.95 5.01
N VAL A 61 -14.11 7.13 5.61
CA VAL A 61 -15.05 8.18 5.20
C VAL A 61 -14.37 9.26 4.33
N GLY A 62 -13.14 9.02 3.89
CA GLY A 62 -12.36 9.95 3.07
C GLY A 62 -11.87 11.18 3.84
N SER A 63 -11.87 11.13 5.17
CA SER A 63 -11.31 12.19 6.01
C SER A 63 -9.80 12.01 6.11
N PHE A 64 -9.07 12.66 5.21
CA PHE A 64 -7.61 12.63 5.15
C PHE A 64 -7.02 13.92 5.70
N GLY A 65 -5.86 13.81 6.36
CA GLY A 65 -5.09 14.97 6.79
C GLY A 65 -4.51 15.76 5.62
N ALA A 66 -3.84 16.87 5.95
CA ALA A 66 -3.30 17.80 4.96
C ALA A 66 -2.27 17.16 4.01
N LYS A 67 -1.54 16.13 4.46
CA LYS A 67 -0.53 15.45 3.64
C LYS A 67 -1.13 14.32 2.82
N ALA A 68 -1.92 13.44 3.44
CA ALA A 68 -2.60 12.34 2.77
C ALA A 68 -3.61 12.86 1.73
N GLY A 69 -4.25 13.99 1.97
CA GLY A 69 -5.18 14.64 1.04
C GLY A 69 -4.52 15.47 -0.07
N ALA A 70 -3.22 15.73 0.00
CA ALA A 70 -2.57 16.77 -0.82
C ALA A 70 -2.22 16.35 -2.25
N ARG A 71 -2.23 15.04 -2.56
CA ARG A 71 -1.69 14.52 -3.82
C ARG A 71 -2.27 13.17 -4.20
N ILE A 72 -1.94 12.76 -5.42
CA ILE A 72 -2.17 11.41 -5.91
C ILE A 72 -1.17 10.47 -5.25
N TRP A 73 -1.66 9.36 -4.72
CA TRP A 73 -0.85 8.23 -4.22
C TRP A 73 -0.93 7.08 -5.22
N ASP A 74 0.12 6.89 -6.00
CA ASP A 74 0.21 5.86 -7.03
C ASP A 74 0.48 4.45 -6.46
N LEU A 75 1.18 4.38 -5.33
CA LEU A 75 1.46 3.16 -4.58
C LEU A 75 1.13 3.33 -3.08
N VAL A 76 0.27 2.45 -2.58
CA VAL A 76 0.05 2.24 -1.14
C VAL A 76 0.79 0.98 -0.71
N VAL A 77 1.46 1.00 0.43
CA VAL A 77 2.18 -0.18 0.94
C VAL A 77 1.58 -0.58 2.28
N LEU A 78 1.23 -1.85 2.42
CA LEU A 78 0.74 -2.47 3.65
C LEU A 78 1.71 -3.58 4.05
N SER A 79 2.24 -3.53 5.27
CA SER A 79 3.21 -4.50 5.76
C SER A 79 2.71 -5.15 7.05
N ASP A 80 2.16 -6.36 6.90
CA ASP A 80 1.62 -7.21 7.97
C ASP A 80 0.52 -6.52 8.81
N CYS A 81 -0.30 -5.70 8.16
CA CYS A 81 -1.39 -4.94 8.79
C CYS A 81 -2.73 -5.70 8.78
N THR A 82 -2.74 -7.00 8.48
CA THR A 82 -3.97 -7.78 8.23
C THR A 82 -4.26 -8.85 9.28
N TYR A 83 -3.69 -8.73 10.48
CA TYR A 83 -3.86 -9.71 11.57
C TYR A 83 -5.19 -9.57 12.33
N ASN A 84 -5.86 -8.42 12.23
CA ASN A 84 -7.14 -8.16 12.86
C ASN A 84 -8.24 -8.13 11.79
N VAL A 85 -9.08 -9.15 11.75
CA VAL A 85 -10.14 -9.29 10.74
C VAL A 85 -11.25 -8.25 10.89
N ASP A 86 -11.44 -7.69 12.10
CA ASP A 86 -12.50 -6.72 12.38
C ASP A 86 -12.24 -5.37 11.69
N VAL A 87 -10.98 -5.07 11.38
CA VAL A 87 -10.59 -3.82 10.72
C VAL A 87 -10.55 -3.93 9.19
N PHE A 88 -10.76 -5.13 8.60
CA PHE A 88 -10.76 -5.29 7.15
C PHE A 88 -11.79 -4.41 6.42
N PRO A 89 -13.04 -4.27 6.89
CA PRO A 89 -13.99 -3.38 6.23
C PRO A 89 -13.50 -1.93 6.19
N LEU A 90 -12.89 -1.45 7.28
CA LEU A 90 -12.34 -0.09 7.36
C LEU A 90 -11.17 0.06 6.39
N LEU A 91 -10.19 -0.86 6.44
CA LEU A 91 -9.03 -0.85 5.56
C LEU A 91 -9.42 -0.82 4.07
N VAL A 92 -10.29 -1.73 3.63
CA VAL A 92 -10.72 -1.79 2.22
C VAL A 92 -11.47 -0.52 1.80
N THR A 93 -12.24 0.06 2.71
CA THR A 93 -12.95 1.32 2.45
C THR A 93 -11.97 2.49 2.40
N THR A 94 -10.97 2.55 3.28
CA THR A 94 -9.89 3.55 3.24
C THR A 94 -9.12 3.49 1.93
N LEU A 95 -8.72 2.29 1.47
CA LEU A 95 -8.06 2.13 0.16
C LEU A 95 -8.96 2.66 -0.97
N SER A 96 -10.26 2.37 -0.89
CA SER A 96 -11.24 2.82 -1.89
C SER A 96 -11.44 4.33 -1.86
N ALA A 97 -11.37 4.97 -0.69
CA ALA A 97 -11.40 6.41 -0.53
C ALA A 97 -10.13 7.08 -1.08
N ILE A 98 -8.95 6.50 -0.85
CA ILE A 98 -7.69 6.94 -1.48
C ILE A 98 -7.80 6.86 -3.01
N HIS A 99 -8.33 5.75 -3.54
CA HIS A 99 -8.56 5.62 -4.98
C HIS A 99 -9.53 6.69 -5.52
N ALA A 100 -10.63 6.95 -4.83
CA ALA A 100 -11.58 8.00 -5.22
C ALA A 100 -10.93 9.39 -5.21
N GLN A 101 -10.14 9.73 -4.18
CA GLN A 101 -9.37 10.97 -4.14
C GLN A 101 -8.41 11.09 -5.34
N ASN A 102 -7.68 10.01 -5.64
CA ASN A 102 -6.77 10.01 -6.78
C ASN A 102 -7.52 10.27 -8.10
N CYS A 103 -8.68 9.63 -8.30
CA CYS A 103 -9.53 9.88 -9.47
C CYS A 103 -9.99 11.33 -9.55
N ASN A 104 -10.42 11.93 -8.43
CA ASN A 104 -10.85 13.33 -8.40
C ASN A 104 -9.70 14.30 -8.77
N LEU A 105 -8.49 14.05 -8.27
CA LEU A 105 -7.31 14.85 -8.60
C LEU A 105 -6.91 14.69 -10.08
N VAL A 106 -7.00 13.47 -10.60
CA VAL A 106 -6.80 13.19 -12.02
C VAL A 106 -7.81 13.97 -12.88
N GLU A 107 -9.09 13.90 -12.56
CA GLU A 107 -10.16 14.61 -13.29
C GLU A 107 -10.01 16.13 -13.22
N ALA A 108 -9.49 16.65 -12.09
CA ALA A 108 -9.15 18.06 -11.92
C ALA A 108 -7.87 18.49 -12.69
N GLY A 109 -7.24 17.59 -13.44
CA GLY A 109 -6.11 17.90 -14.33
C GLY A 109 -4.74 17.90 -13.63
N PHE A 110 -4.63 17.34 -12.42
CA PHE A 110 -3.34 17.24 -11.73
C PHE A 110 -2.40 16.20 -12.36
N GLN A 111 -2.89 15.32 -13.25
CA GLN A 111 -2.08 14.34 -13.97
C GLN A 111 -2.78 13.87 -15.26
N ASP A 112 -2.02 13.74 -16.36
CA ASP A 112 -2.50 13.11 -17.59
C ASP A 112 -2.64 11.59 -17.37
N SER A 113 -3.83 11.04 -17.63
CA SER A 113 -4.29 9.80 -16.99
C SER A 113 -5.04 8.86 -17.91
N SER A 114 -4.69 8.85 -19.20
CA SER A 114 -5.35 7.97 -20.17
C SER A 114 -5.44 6.50 -19.71
N LYS A 115 -4.60 6.05 -18.76
CA LYS A 115 -4.76 4.79 -18.00
C LYS A 115 -4.25 4.89 -16.54
N PHE A 116 -4.92 5.65 -15.67
CA PHE A 116 -4.58 5.68 -14.23
C PHE A 116 -5.09 4.46 -13.46
N ALA A 117 -4.30 3.97 -12.50
CA ALA A 117 -4.71 2.96 -11.53
C ALA A 117 -4.03 3.22 -10.17
N THR A 118 -4.78 2.99 -9.08
CA THR A 118 -4.20 2.95 -7.74
C THR A 118 -3.65 1.54 -7.50
N LYS A 119 -2.39 1.45 -7.06
CA LYS A 119 -1.73 0.19 -6.74
C LYS A 119 -1.52 0.07 -5.23
N VAL A 120 -1.65 -1.14 -4.71
CA VAL A 120 -1.33 -1.50 -3.33
C VAL A 120 -0.37 -2.68 -3.36
N LEU A 121 0.74 -2.57 -2.64
CA LEU A 121 1.62 -3.70 -2.36
C LEU A 121 1.35 -4.13 -0.92
N MET A 122 0.88 -5.36 -0.74
CA MET A 122 0.55 -5.89 0.57
C MET A 122 1.42 -7.09 0.86
N SER A 123 2.22 -7.04 1.92
CA SER A 123 2.84 -8.23 2.49
C SER A 123 2.09 -8.65 3.75
N THR A 124 1.86 -9.94 3.92
CA THR A 124 1.17 -10.49 5.10
C THR A 124 1.76 -11.84 5.47
N LYS A 125 1.74 -12.16 6.76
CA LYS A 125 1.97 -13.52 7.26
C LYS A 125 0.59 -14.15 7.54
N PRO A 126 0.12 -15.10 6.71
CA PRO A 126 -1.15 -15.78 6.94
C PRO A 126 -1.12 -16.49 8.29
N ARG A 127 -2.03 -16.12 9.21
CA ARG A 127 -2.12 -16.76 10.54
C ARG A 127 -3.33 -17.67 10.64
N HIS A 128 -4.44 -17.27 10.01
CA HIS A 128 -5.71 -17.99 10.07
C HIS A 128 -6.47 -17.87 8.74
N ASP A 129 -7.27 -18.88 8.39
CA ASP A 129 -8.08 -18.86 7.17
C ASP A 129 -9.07 -17.69 7.10
N SER A 130 -9.45 -17.11 8.24
CA SER A 130 -10.29 -15.92 8.32
C SER A 130 -9.69 -14.69 7.63
N GLU A 131 -8.37 -14.64 7.48
CA GLU A 131 -7.67 -13.55 6.78
C GLU A 131 -8.00 -13.53 5.28
N ARG A 132 -8.45 -14.67 4.71
CA ARG A 132 -8.90 -14.75 3.31
C ARG A 132 -10.12 -13.87 3.03
N ALA A 133 -10.93 -13.55 4.04
CA ALA A 133 -12.08 -12.66 3.90
C ALA A 133 -11.71 -11.25 3.43
N LEU A 134 -10.45 -10.82 3.61
CA LEU A 134 -9.94 -9.56 3.06
C LEU A 134 -10.06 -9.52 1.54
N PHE A 135 -9.68 -10.60 0.86
CA PHE A 135 -9.64 -10.67 -0.60
C PHE A 135 -11.03 -10.65 -1.23
N GLU A 136 -12.01 -11.29 -0.58
CA GLU A 136 -13.41 -11.23 -0.98
C GLU A 136 -13.95 -9.79 -0.88
N ARG A 137 -13.59 -9.06 0.18
CA ARG A 137 -13.98 -7.65 0.37
C ARG A 137 -13.32 -6.73 -0.65
N LEU A 138 -12.04 -6.94 -0.94
CA LEU A 138 -11.32 -6.22 -2.00
C LEU A 138 -12.03 -6.42 -3.35
N ALA A 139 -12.34 -7.67 -3.72
CA ALA A 139 -13.04 -7.99 -4.96
C ALA A 139 -14.44 -7.34 -5.02
N ALA A 140 -15.19 -7.37 -3.93
CA ALA A 140 -16.51 -6.73 -3.84
C ALA A 140 -16.45 -5.21 -4.08
N GLN A 141 -15.31 -4.58 -3.80
CA GLN A 141 -15.06 -3.16 -4.06
C GLN A 141 -14.33 -2.91 -5.39
N GLY A 142 -14.21 -3.92 -6.26
CA GLY A 142 -13.61 -3.82 -7.59
C GLY A 142 -12.09 -3.77 -7.59
N TRP A 143 -11.43 -4.19 -6.51
CA TRP A 143 -9.98 -4.40 -6.49
C TRP A 143 -9.63 -5.77 -7.07
N VAL A 144 -8.58 -5.83 -7.86
CA VAL A 144 -7.99 -7.08 -8.38
C VAL A 144 -6.70 -7.34 -7.64
N HIS A 145 -6.47 -8.57 -7.17
CA HIS A 145 -5.26 -8.95 -6.44
C HIS A 145 -4.56 -10.14 -7.09
N HIS A 146 -3.24 -10.19 -6.95
CA HIS A 146 -2.38 -11.27 -7.43
C HIS A 146 -1.32 -11.57 -6.36
N LEU A 147 -1.11 -12.86 -6.05
CA LEU A 147 0.02 -13.31 -5.24
C LEU A 147 1.28 -13.24 -6.11
N GLU A 148 2.21 -12.37 -5.75
CA GLU A 148 3.48 -12.16 -6.48
C GLU A 148 4.57 -13.10 -5.99
N SER A 149 4.63 -13.33 -4.68
CA SER A 149 5.66 -14.15 -4.06
C SER A 149 5.19 -14.71 -2.73
N SER A 150 5.72 -15.90 -2.39
CA SER A 150 5.60 -16.50 -1.06
C SER A 150 7.01 -16.85 -0.59
N ILE A 151 7.43 -16.20 0.49
CA ILE A 151 8.77 -16.32 1.05
C ILE A 151 8.68 -17.17 2.31
N PRO A 152 9.25 -18.39 2.32
CA PRO A 152 9.22 -19.25 3.50
C PRO A 152 10.05 -18.63 4.63
N MET A 153 9.55 -18.70 5.86
CA MET A 153 10.29 -18.25 7.03
C MET A 153 11.27 -19.35 7.51
N LEU A 154 12.42 -18.93 8.04
CA LEU A 154 13.39 -19.83 8.65
C LEU A 154 12.77 -20.44 9.93
N LYS A 155 12.54 -21.75 9.91
CA LYS A 155 11.79 -22.47 10.95
C LYS A 155 12.48 -22.43 12.32
N MET A 156 11.71 -22.08 13.36
CA MET A 156 12.02 -22.48 14.76
C MET A 156 11.02 -23.52 15.31
N ASN A 157 9.93 -23.82 14.58
CA ASN A 157 8.85 -24.74 14.94
C ASN A 157 8.45 -25.65 13.75
N GLU A 158 7.49 -26.56 13.97
CA GLU A 158 7.06 -27.59 13.00
C GLU A 158 6.05 -27.08 11.94
N GLU A 159 5.45 -25.90 12.11
CA GLU A 159 4.47 -25.34 11.17
C GLU A 159 5.16 -24.58 10.01
N ASP A 160 4.64 -24.76 8.79
CA ASP A 160 5.12 -24.05 7.60
C ASP A 160 4.61 -22.60 7.61
N GLU A 161 5.45 -21.67 8.06
CA GLU A 161 5.18 -20.23 8.01
C GLU A 161 5.78 -19.59 6.76
N ALA A 162 5.03 -18.70 6.12
CA ALA A 162 5.49 -17.92 4.98
C ALA A 162 5.01 -16.47 5.07
N VAL A 163 5.78 -15.57 4.44
CA VAL A 163 5.34 -14.21 4.15
C VAL A 163 4.89 -14.17 2.69
N GLU A 164 3.62 -13.83 2.49
CA GLU A 164 3.03 -13.68 1.17
C GLU A 164 3.03 -12.22 0.76
N ILE A 165 3.34 -11.94 -0.51
CA ILE A 165 3.37 -10.60 -1.09
C ILE A 165 2.35 -10.57 -2.22
N TYR A 166 1.41 -9.64 -2.13
CA TYR A 166 0.34 -9.43 -3.08
C TYR A 166 0.48 -8.07 -3.77
N SER A 167 0.28 -8.05 -5.08
CA SER A 167 -0.06 -6.82 -5.82
C SER A 167 -1.57 -6.69 -5.89
N ILE A 168 -2.10 -5.51 -5.60
CA ILE A 168 -3.53 -5.24 -5.62
C ILE A 168 -3.74 -3.94 -6.41
N THR A 169 -4.68 -3.92 -7.33
CA THR A 169 -4.87 -2.77 -8.22
C THR A 169 -6.34 -2.43 -8.39
N LYS A 170 -6.62 -1.14 -8.57
CA LYS A 170 -7.93 -0.64 -8.95
C LYS A 170 -7.80 0.43 -10.03
N CYS A 171 -8.44 0.12 -11.16
CA CYS A 171 -8.46 0.89 -12.38
C CYS A 171 -9.33 2.16 -12.24
N GLY A 172 -8.78 3.32 -12.62
CA GLY A 172 -9.51 4.58 -12.68
C GLY A 172 -10.50 4.64 -13.86
N PRO A 173 -11.39 5.65 -13.90
CA PRO A 173 -12.54 5.70 -14.83
C PRO A 173 -12.19 5.59 -16.33
N ALA A 174 -11.02 6.08 -16.78
CA ALA A 174 -10.60 6.00 -18.19
C ALA A 174 -10.11 4.61 -18.64
N SER A 175 -9.81 3.70 -17.72
CA SER A 175 -9.15 2.42 -18.03
C SER A 175 -10.09 1.24 -18.29
N LYS A 176 -11.42 1.44 -18.19
CA LYS A 176 -12.44 0.38 -18.43
C LYS A 176 -12.78 0.12 -19.90
N ALA A 177 -12.24 0.91 -20.85
CA ALA A 177 -12.59 0.81 -22.27
C ALA A 177 -11.98 -0.39 -23.02
N ASP A 178 -10.97 -1.08 -22.47
CA ASP A 178 -10.23 -2.14 -23.18
C ASP A 178 -10.50 -3.58 -22.65
N ALA A 179 -11.43 -3.77 -21.71
CA ALA A 179 -11.67 -5.09 -21.08
C ALA A 179 -12.88 -5.87 -21.64
N SER A 180 -13.40 -5.50 -22.81
CA SER A 180 -14.46 -6.25 -23.50
C SER A 180 -14.21 -6.30 -25.01
N ALA A 181 -13.38 -7.25 -25.44
CA ALA A 181 -13.29 -7.74 -26.81
C ALA A 181 -12.92 -9.22 -26.79
#